data_AF-A0A9N9DN02-F1
#
_entry.id   AF-A0A9N9DN02-F1
#
_cell.length_a   1.000
_cell.length_b   1.000
_cell.length_c   1.000
_cell.angle_alpha   90.00
_cell.angle_beta   90.00
_cell.angle_gamma   90.00
#
_symmetry.space_group_name_H-M   'P 1'
#
loop_
_entity.id
_entity.type
_entity.pdbx_description
1 polymer ?
#
loop_
_entity_poly.entity_id
_entity_poly.type
_entity_poly.pdbx_seq_one_letter_code
_entity_poly.pdbx_strand_id
1 'polypeptide(L)'
;MNHKNAHNRAPVRDYLLPTSDGGITTDNASNMIAMGRVLKDKMYNEFNNQHLQHFHCGAHILNIIVEEGIKLISKEISKAREFSMKLRNSLSLIRELKQIFEMSVN
;
A
#
# COMPACT_ATOMS: atom_id res chain seq x y z
N MET A 1 -45.49 11.01 -3.53
CA MET A 1 -44.52 10.05 -4.09
C MET A 1 -43.22 10.24 -3.32
N ASN A 2 -42.74 9.16 -2.68
CA ASN A 2 -41.85 9.18 -1.52
C ASN A 2 -40.46 9.79 -1.75
N HIS A 3 -40.00 10.54 -0.74
CA HIS A 3 -38.61 10.87 -0.43
C HIS A 3 -37.69 9.65 -0.47
N LYS A 4 -36.52 9.74 -1.13
CA LYS A 4 -35.26 9.18 -0.63
C LYS A 4 -34.07 10.05 -1.07
N ASN A 5 -33.50 10.77 -0.11
CA ASN A 5 -32.15 11.28 -0.14
C ASN A 5 -31.18 10.10 -0.33
N ALA A 6 -30.56 9.99 -1.50
CA ALA A 6 -29.43 9.11 -1.71
C ALA A 6 -28.17 9.90 -1.34
N HIS A 7 -27.73 9.69 -0.10
CA HIS A 7 -26.44 10.11 0.38
C HIS A 7 -25.33 9.76 -0.62
N ASN A 8 -24.54 10.79 -0.92
CA ASN A 8 -23.31 10.79 -1.67
C ASN A 8 -22.35 9.69 -1.14
N ARG A 9 -22.36 8.52 -1.80
CA ARG A 9 -21.26 7.56 -1.75
C ARG A 9 -20.87 7.33 -3.19
N ALA A 10 -19.92 8.14 -3.69
CA ALA A 10 -19.22 7.80 -4.91
C ALA A 10 -18.64 6.39 -4.70
N PRO A 11 -19.05 5.37 -5.47
CA PRO A 11 -18.50 4.05 -5.34
C PRO A 11 -17.03 4.13 -5.74
N VAL A 12 -16.19 3.37 -5.03
CA VAL A 12 -14.75 3.14 -5.29
C VAL A 12 -14.44 2.70 -6.75
N ARG A 13 -15.46 2.53 -7.59
CA ARG A 13 -15.39 2.31 -9.03
C ARG A 13 -14.56 3.36 -9.78
N ASP A 14 -14.63 4.63 -9.37
CA ASP A 14 -13.97 5.71 -10.11
C ASP A 14 -12.43 5.72 -9.97
N TYR A 15 -11.88 4.94 -9.04
CA TYR A 15 -10.43 4.86 -8.82
C TYR A 15 -9.73 3.67 -9.48
N LEU A 16 -10.48 2.72 -10.05
CA LEU A 16 -9.88 1.49 -10.58
C LEU A 16 -10.16 1.23 -12.06
N LEU A 17 -11.22 1.79 -12.67
CA LEU A 17 -11.43 1.70 -14.13
C LEU A 17 -12.31 2.86 -14.62
N PRO A 18 -11.78 3.83 -15.39
CA PRO A 18 -12.61 4.77 -16.14
C PRO A 18 -12.91 4.23 -17.54
N THR A 19 -14.20 4.31 -17.90
CA THR A 19 -14.78 4.36 -19.25
C THR A 19 -14.66 3.10 -20.12
N SER A 20 -15.48 3.06 -21.18
CA SER A 20 -15.60 2.00 -22.20
C SER A 20 -14.33 1.74 -23.02
N ASP A 21 -13.19 2.22 -22.54
CA ASP A 21 -11.90 2.25 -23.21
C ASP A 21 -10.94 1.33 -22.42
N GLY A 22 -10.18 0.49 -23.12
CA GLY A 22 -9.30 -0.48 -22.48
C GLY A 22 -8.25 0.19 -21.59
N GLY A 23 -7.98 -0.42 -20.42
CA GLY A 23 -6.92 -0.03 -19.51
C GLY A 23 -5.92 -1.16 -19.32
N ILE A 24 -4.62 -0.84 -19.29
CA ILE A 24 -3.55 -1.81 -19.07
C ILE A 24 -2.88 -1.50 -17.74
N THR A 25 -2.84 -2.48 -16.85
CA THR A 25 -2.08 -2.42 -15.61
C THR A 25 -0.78 -3.21 -15.77
N THR A 26 0.37 -2.59 -15.48
CA THR A 26 1.65 -3.32 -15.39
C THR A 26 2.27 -3.12 -14.01
N ASP A 27 3.17 -4.01 -13.61
CA ASP A 27 4.06 -3.71 -12.49
C ASP A 27 4.97 -2.50 -12.82
N ASN A 28 5.67 -1.96 -11.82
CA ASN A 28 6.55 -0.79 -12.00
C ASN A 28 8.00 -1.18 -12.30
N ALA A 29 8.28 -2.43 -12.69
CA ALA A 29 9.61 -2.75 -13.17
C ALA A 29 9.92 -1.88 -14.41
N SER A 30 11.17 -1.43 -14.53
CA SER A 30 11.56 -0.46 -15.56
C SER A 30 11.28 -0.96 -16.99
N ASN A 31 11.40 -2.27 -17.22
CA ASN A 31 11.02 -2.95 -18.46
C ASN A 31 9.51 -2.90 -18.72
N MET A 32 8.67 -3.01 -17.69
CA MET A 32 7.21 -2.96 -17.80
C MET A 32 6.69 -1.54 -18.00
N ILE A 33 7.35 -0.55 -17.42
CA ILE A 33 7.10 0.87 -17.71
C ILE A 33 7.46 1.18 -19.18
N ALA A 34 8.63 0.72 -19.63
CA ALA A 34 9.06 0.89 -21.02
C ALA A 34 8.11 0.17 -21.99
N MET A 35 7.70 -1.07 -21.66
CA MET A 35 6.73 -1.83 -22.44
C MET A 35 5.38 -1.13 -22.50
N GLY A 36 4.86 -0.63 -21.37
CA GLY A 36 3.59 0.11 -21.32
C GLY A 36 3.59 1.35 -22.21
N ARG A 37 4.71 2.09 -22.26
CA ARG A 37 4.89 3.23 -23.18
C ARG A 37 4.89 2.79 -24.64
N VAL A 38 5.71 1.80 -24.99
CA VAL A 38 5.78 1.25 -26.36
C VAL A 38 4.41 0.72 -26.81
N LEU A 39 3.69 0.04 -25.92
CA LEU A 39 2.37 -0.51 -26.20
C LEU A 39 1.34 0.60 -26.40
N LYS A 40 1.37 1.65 -25.58
CA LYS A 40 0.53 2.84 -25.74
C LYS A 40 0.78 3.53 -27.08
N ASP A 41 2.05 3.73 -27.44
CA ASP A 41 2.44 4.37 -28.70
C ASP A 41 2.03 3.53 -29.91
N LYS A 42 2.17 2.21 -29.85
CA LYS A 42 1.67 1.30 -30.90
C LYS A 42 0.15 1.36 -31.04
N MET A 43 -0.57 1.38 -29.92
CA MET A 43 -2.04 1.45 -29.93
C MET A 43 -2.54 2.78 -30.47
N TYR A 44 -1.83 3.87 -30.20
CA TYR A 44 -2.09 5.17 -30.80
C TYR A 44 -1.84 5.17 -32.32
N ASN A 45 -0.67 4.68 -32.75
CA ASN A 45 -0.24 4.76 -34.15
C ASN A 45 -0.94 3.75 -35.08
N GLU A 46 -1.16 2.51 -34.63
CA GLU A 46 -1.69 1.43 -35.47
C GLU A 46 -3.23 1.35 -35.42
N PHE A 47 -3.86 1.78 -34.33
CA PHE A 47 -5.29 1.61 -34.10
C PHE A 47 -6.05 2.94 -33.90
N ASN A 48 -5.36 4.09 -34.01
CA ASN A 48 -5.89 5.41 -33.68
C ASN A 48 -6.57 5.46 -32.30
N ASN A 49 -6.13 4.59 -31.38
CA ASN A 49 -6.75 4.45 -30.08
C ASN A 49 -6.10 5.42 -29.09
N GLN A 50 -6.69 6.61 -28.99
CA GLN A 50 -6.22 7.68 -28.10
C GLN A 50 -6.61 7.46 -26.63
N HIS A 51 -7.48 6.46 -26.37
CA HIS A 51 -8.12 6.28 -25.07
C HIS A 51 -7.47 5.18 -24.22
N LEU A 52 -6.42 4.51 -24.72
CA LEU A 52 -5.70 3.51 -23.93
C LEU A 52 -4.94 4.17 -22.77
N GLN A 53 -5.35 3.81 -21.55
CA GLN A 53 -4.71 4.26 -20.33
C GLN A 53 -3.78 3.18 -19.78
N HIS A 54 -2.57 3.59 -19.40
CA HIS A 54 -1.59 2.74 -18.73
C HIS A 54 -1.54 3.11 -17.25
N PHE A 55 -1.79 2.12 -16.39
CA PHE A 55 -1.82 2.26 -14.95
C PHE A 55 -0.71 1.43 -14.31
N HIS A 56 -0.14 1.97 -13.24
CA HIS A 56 0.76 1.23 -12.39
C HIS A 56 -0.01 0.26 -11.48
N CYS A 57 0.58 -0.91 -11.22
CA CYS A 57 0.01 -1.86 -10.28
C CYS A 57 -0.02 -1.27 -8.86
N GLY A 58 -1.22 -1.12 -8.30
CA GLY A 58 -1.41 -0.56 -6.96
C GLY A 58 -0.68 -1.32 -5.86
N ALA A 59 -0.58 -2.66 -5.98
CA ALA A 59 0.18 -3.48 -5.04
C ALA A 59 1.67 -3.10 -5.01
N HIS A 60 2.24 -2.74 -6.16
CA HIS A 60 3.64 -2.34 -6.25
C HIS A 60 3.87 -0.94 -5.66
N ILE A 61 2.96 0.00 -5.91
CA ILE A 61 2.99 1.34 -5.28
C ILE A 61 2.92 1.22 -3.76
N LEU A 62 2.02 0.38 -3.24
CA LEU A 62 1.89 0.12 -1.81
C LEU A 62 3.18 -0.50 -1.26
N ASN A 63 3.82 -1.43 -1.97
CA ASN A 63 5.08 -2.01 -1.54
C ASN A 63 6.18 -0.95 -1.41
N ILE A 64 6.31 -0.04 -2.38
CA ILE A 64 7.28 1.07 -2.31
C ILE A 64 7.00 1.98 -1.11
N ILE A 65 5.75 2.40 -0.91
CA ILE A 65 5.38 3.29 0.21
C ILE A 65 5.66 2.60 1.55
N VAL A 66 5.32 1.32 1.68
CA VAL A 66 5.57 0.54 2.89
C VAL A 66 7.07 0.35 3.12
N GLU A 67 7.85 0.02 2.10
CA GLU A 67 9.31 -0.13 2.23
C GLU A 67 9.97 1.17 2.68
N GLU A 68 9.63 2.30 2.06
CA GLU A 68 10.15 3.61 2.46
C GLU A 68 9.68 4.00 3.87
N GLY A 69 8.41 3.75 4.20
CA GLY A 69 7.88 3.96 5.55
C GLY A 69 8.61 3.12 6.60
N ILE A 70 8.88 1.85 6.30
CA ILE A 70 9.63 0.95 7.18
C ILE A 70 11.06 1.44 7.38
N LYS A 71 11.74 1.97 6.35
CA LYS A 71 13.10 2.51 6.50
C LYS A 71 13.16 3.63 7.55
N LEU A 72 12.16 4.52 7.56
CA LEU A 72 12.08 5.63 8.52
C LEU A 72 11.97 5.16 9.98
N ILE A 73 11.31 4.03 10.22
CA ILE A 73 11.08 3.48 11.58
C ILE A 73 11.91 2.22 11.86
N SER A 74 12.84 1.88 10.98
CA SER A 74 13.57 0.60 11.01
C SER A 74 14.41 0.45 12.26
N LYS A 75 14.96 1.56 12.77
CA LYS A 75 15.76 1.60 14.00
C LYS A 75 14.91 1.32 15.24
N GLU A 76 13.72 1.90 15.31
CA GLU A 76 12.75 1.72 16.38
C GLU A 76 12.21 0.29 16.38
N ILE A 77 11.91 -0.27 15.19
CA ILE A 77 11.54 -1.68 15.03
C ILE A 77 12.66 -2.59 15.55
N SER A 78 13.92 -2.29 15.21
CA SER A 78 15.07 -3.09 15.65
C SER A 78 15.21 -3.08 17.17
N LYS A 79 15.10 -1.90 17.81
CA LYS A 79 15.10 -1.77 19.27
C LYS A 79 13.96 -2.55 19.93
N ALA A 80 12.75 -2.46 19.39
CA ALA A 80 11.60 -3.19 19.92
C ALA A 80 11.79 -4.71 19.83
N ARG A 81 12.37 -5.19 18.71
CA ARG A 81 12.71 -6.61 18.53
C ARG A 81 13.77 -7.06 19.53
N GLU A 82 14.86 -6.32 19.68
CA GLU A 82 15.91 -6.62 20.65
C GLU A 82 15.37 -6.66 22.08
N PHE A 83 14.54 -5.69 22.45
CA PHE A 83 13.88 -5.66 23.75
C PHE A 83 12.98 -6.88 23.95
N SER A 84 12.14 -7.22 22.97
CA SER A 84 11.28 -8.39 23.02
C SER A 84 12.09 -9.70 23.14
N MET A 85 13.23 -9.81 22.45
CA MET A 85 14.11 -10.97 22.56
C MET A 85 14.74 -11.07 23.94
N LYS A 86 15.24 -9.96 24.50
CA LYS A 86 15.81 -9.91 25.85
C LYS A 86 14.76 -10.29 26.90
N LEU A 87 13.54 -9.78 26.78
CA LEU A 87 12.43 -10.17 27.65
C LEU A 87 12.11 -11.66 27.54
N ARG A 88 11.91 -12.17 26.33
CA ARG A 88 11.56 -13.59 26.11
C ARG A 88 12.59 -14.53 26.72
N ASN A 89 13.87 -14.16 26.66
CA ASN A 89 14.98 -15.02 27.11
C ASN A 89 15.34 -14.82 28.59
N SER A 90 14.68 -13.90 29.31
CA SER A 90 15.00 -13.60 30.71
C SER A 90 13.75 -13.53 31.58
N LEU A 91 13.57 -14.57 32.41
CA LEU A 91 12.49 -14.64 33.39
C LEU A 91 12.58 -13.54 34.45
N SER A 92 13.79 -13.10 34.82
CA SER A 92 13.97 -12.00 35.78
C SER A 92 13.47 -10.68 35.21
N LEU A 93 13.83 -10.36 33.96
CA LEU A 93 13.37 -9.12 33.31
C LEU A 93 11.84 -9.10 33.13
N ILE A 94 11.21 -10.24 32.81
CA ILE A 94 9.74 -10.32 32.75
C ILE A 94 9.11 -10.08 34.13
N ARG A 95 9.70 -10.60 35.20
CA ARG A 95 9.20 -10.39 36.57
C ARG A 95 9.34 -8.94 37.01
N GLU A 96 10.48 -8.33 36.78
CA GLU A 96 10.71 -6.90 37.06
C GLU A 96 9.73 -6.02 36.27
N LEU A 97 9.54 -6.31 34.98
CA LEU A 97 8.60 -5.57 34.15
C LEU A 97 7.17 -5.68 34.69
N LYS A 98 6.73 -6.88 35.10
CA LYS A 98 5.41 -7.08 35.73
C LYS A 98 5.26 -6.26 37.01
N GLN A 99 6.28 -6.27 37.88
CA GLN A 99 6.26 -5.48 39.11
C GLN A 99 6.11 -3.99 38.83
N ILE A 100 6.82 -3.44 37.84
CA ILE A 100 6.69 -2.03 37.45
C ILE A 100 5.25 -1.69 37.02
N PHE A 101 4.59 -2.57 36.25
CA PHE A 101 3.21 -2.36 35.80
C PHE A 101 2.16 -2.62 36.88
N GLU A 102 2.45 -3.46 37.86
CA GLU A 102 1.57 -3.69 39.01
C GLU A 102 1.69 -2.56 40.04
N MET A 103 2.87 -1.95 40.18
CA MET A 103 3.10 -0.80 41.06
C MET A 103 2.45 0.50 40.55
N SER A 104 2.16 0.62 39.25
CA SER A 104 1.55 1.82 38.66
C SER A 104 0.02 1.86 38.72
N VAL A 105 -0.62 0.89 39.39
CA VAL A 105 -2.09 0.79 39.56
C VAL A 105 -2.57 1.25 40.95
N ASN A 106 -1.66 1.71 41.82
CA ASN A 106 -1.98 2.32 43.13
C ASN A 106 -1.70 3.81 43.16
#